data_AF-A0A3A4WTK9-F1
#
_entry.id   AF-A0A3A4WTK9-F1
#
_cell.length_a   1.000
_cell.length_b   1.000
_cell.length_c   1.000
_cell.angle_alpha   90.00
_cell.angle_beta   90.00
_cell.angle_gamma   90.00
#
_symmetry.space_group_name_H-M   'P 1'
#
loop_
_entity.id
_entity.type
_entity.pdbx_description
1 polymer ?
#
loop_
_entity_poly.entity_id
_entity_poly.type
_entity_poly.pdbx_seq_one_letter_code
_entity_poly.pdbx_strand_id
1 'polypeptide(L)'
;MDEITKLKMIYEEAYNFLRDKVDEDILKKHLDYYHNCNPKSICDVFRQMVQSLKNKQGYSNFIADVEQMSDILQGYDPQKVIVKFGNKWEDLFKEFQIRYGKNYKMDIDNKRNAWVMYSKGVLSCASFLSNFKTIEQFDEFVRSFFLNEFTIAALPMLLEKEIFGFGFPLACDFLKELGYRQYGKPDVHLKDIFIALNLVESASDYEIFKKIVKIGLIVKQDPVIVDKIFWLIGSGKFHMSNISIGSHKSEFIDFIRSNT
;
A
#
# COMPACT_ATOMS: atom_id res chain seq x y z
N MET A 1 8.71 -22.50 -23.19
CA MET A 1 7.51 -22.37 -22.33
C MET A 1 6.79 -21.08 -22.71
N ASP A 2 5.48 -21.12 -22.95
CA ASP A 2 4.69 -19.90 -23.21
C ASP A 2 4.56 -19.04 -21.95
N GLU A 3 4.13 -17.78 -22.11
CA GLU A 3 4.07 -16.82 -21.00
C GLU A 3 3.11 -17.27 -19.88
N ILE A 4 1.96 -17.85 -20.22
CA ILE A 4 0.95 -18.25 -19.22
C ILE A 4 1.51 -19.38 -18.36
N THR A 5 2.08 -20.40 -19.00
CA THR A 5 2.72 -21.52 -18.29
C THR A 5 3.88 -21.04 -17.42
N LYS A 6 4.71 -20.11 -17.93
CA LYS A 6 5.84 -19.53 -17.16
C LYS A 6 5.34 -18.80 -15.91
N LEU A 7 4.34 -17.92 -16.05
CA LEU A 7 3.83 -17.14 -14.93
C LEU A 7 3.17 -18.00 -13.87
N LYS A 8 2.40 -19.01 -14.29
CA LYS A 8 1.79 -19.98 -13.39
C LYS A 8 2.84 -20.75 -12.59
N MET A 9 3.83 -21.32 -13.27
CA MET A 9 4.91 -22.08 -12.64
C MET A 9 5.68 -21.22 -11.62
N ILE A 10 6.06 -19.99 -11.97
CA ILE A 10 6.80 -19.11 -11.06
C ILE A 10 5.99 -18.78 -9.80
N TYR A 11 4.68 -18.57 -9.93
CA TYR A 11 3.81 -18.33 -8.77
C TYR A 11 3.72 -19.57 -7.87
N GLU A 12 3.52 -20.75 -8.45
CA GLU A 12 3.43 -22.01 -7.71
C GLU A 12 4.75 -22.31 -6.97
N GLU A 13 5.88 -22.11 -7.64
CA GLU A 13 7.22 -22.22 -7.03
C GLU A 13 7.45 -21.18 -5.93
N ALA A 14 6.99 -19.93 -6.09
CA ALA A 14 7.08 -18.92 -5.05
C ALA A 14 6.30 -19.31 -3.79
N TYR A 15 5.11 -19.88 -3.96
CA TYR A 15 4.30 -20.37 -2.85
C TYR A 15 4.97 -21.55 -2.14
N ASN A 16 5.41 -22.57 -2.88
CA ASN A 16 6.08 -23.73 -2.32
C ASN A 16 7.40 -23.35 -1.62
N PHE A 17 8.17 -22.44 -2.22
CA PHE A 17 9.40 -21.93 -1.62
C PHE A 17 9.18 -21.31 -0.24
N LEU A 18 8.07 -20.59 -0.02
CA LEU A 18 7.73 -20.08 1.31
C LEU A 18 7.29 -21.17 2.28
N ARG A 19 6.49 -22.14 1.81
CA ARG A 19 6.03 -23.28 2.64
C ARG A 19 7.18 -24.12 3.20
N ASP A 20 8.28 -24.22 2.46
CA ASP A 20 9.46 -24.94 2.93
C ASP A 20 10.27 -24.15 3.98
N LYS A 21 10.02 -22.84 4.14
CA LYS A 21 10.75 -21.96 5.07
C LYS A 21 9.97 -21.62 6.33
N VAL A 22 8.63 -21.65 6.29
CA VAL A 22 7.78 -21.29 7.42
C VAL A 22 6.59 -22.23 7.55
N ASP A 23 6.09 -22.35 8.78
CA ASP A 23 4.88 -23.12 9.06
C ASP A 23 3.67 -22.63 8.24
N GLU A 24 2.84 -23.57 7.78
CA GLU A 24 1.66 -23.28 6.95
C GLU A 24 0.70 -22.31 7.63
N ASP A 25 0.49 -22.43 8.95
CA ASP A 25 -0.44 -21.55 9.68
C ASP A 25 0.11 -20.12 9.74
N ILE A 26 1.44 -19.95 9.82
CA ILE A 26 2.08 -18.62 9.76
C ILE A 26 1.87 -18.01 8.38
N LEU A 27 2.09 -18.78 7.31
CA LEU A 27 1.91 -18.31 5.94
C LEU A 27 0.44 -17.92 5.71
N LYS A 28 -0.48 -18.82 6.02
CA LYS A 28 -1.93 -18.62 5.87
C LYS A 28 -2.42 -17.38 6.62
N LYS A 29 -1.97 -17.16 7.86
CA LYS A 29 -2.31 -15.95 8.63
C LYS A 29 -1.99 -14.65 7.88
N HIS A 30 -0.90 -14.62 7.11
CA HIS A 30 -0.51 -13.43 6.34
C HIS A 30 -1.28 -13.28 5.03
N LEU A 31 -1.65 -14.39 4.38
CA LEU A 31 -2.45 -14.38 3.16
C LEU A 31 -3.92 -14.03 3.47
N ASP A 32 -4.45 -14.51 4.61
CA ASP A 32 -5.82 -14.27 5.03
C ASP A 32 -6.06 -12.88 5.64
N TYR A 33 -4.99 -12.16 6.02
CA TYR A 33 -5.08 -10.83 6.65
C TYR A 33 -6.01 -9.87 5.90
N TYR A 34 -5.85 -9.77 4.57
CA TYR A 34 -6.60 -8.84 3.74
C TYR A 34 -8.09 -9.16 3.61
N HIS A 35 -8.50 -10.40 3.92
CA HIS A 35 -9.92 -10.77 3.93
C HIS A 35 -10.66 -10.20 5.13
N ASN A 36 -9.95 -9.79 6.18
CA ASN A 36 -10.51 -9.25 7.40
C ASN A 36 -10.48 -7.71 7.45
N CYS A 37 -9.82 -7.07 6.48
CA CYS A 37 -9.81 -5.62 6.32
C CYS A 37 -11.16 -5.17 5.73
N ASN A 38 -11.94 -4.42 6.50
CA ASN A 38 -13.16 -3.81 5.98
C ASN A 38 -13.46 -2.49 6.72
N PRO A 39 -13.24 -1.32 6.08
CA PRO A 39 -13.59 -0.03 6.68
C PRO A 39 -15.10 0.03 6.92
N LYS A 40 -15.52 0.58 8.06
CA LYS A 40 -16.95 0.71 8.41
C LYS A 40 -17.49 2.10 8.13
N SER A 41 -16.61 3.05 7.83
CA SER A 41 -16.94 4.46 7.69
C SER A 41 -15.92 5.20 6.81
N ILE A 42 -16.29 6.37 6.33
CA ILE A 42 -15.35 7.31 5.69
C ILE A 42 -14.23 7.72 6.66
N CYS A 43 -14.49 7.74 7.97
CA CYS A 43 -13.46 8.02 8.95
C CYS A 43 -12.37 6.94 8.98
N ASP A 44 -12.74 5.67 8.82
CA ASP A 44 -11.78 4.56 8.71
C ASP A 44 -10.94 4.70 7.44
N VAL A 45 -11.56 5.08 6.32
CA VAL A 45 -10.86 5.34 5.05
C VAL A 45 -9.86 6.49 5.20
N PHE A 46 -10.28 7.60 5.83
CA PHE A 46 -9.40 8.74 6.05
C PHE A 46 -8.23 8.38 6.98
N ARG A 47 -8.50 7.67 8.08
CA ARG A 47 -7.46 7.14 8.98
C ARG A 47 -6.44 6.29 8.21
N GLN A 48 -6.91 5.40 7.34
CA GLN A 48 -6.02 4.56 6.52
C GLN A 48 -5.22 5.36 5.48
N MET A 49 -5.80 6.40 4.87
CA MET A 49 -5.05 7.30 3.97
C MET A 49 -3.91 8.00 4.72
N VAL A 50 -4.18 8.52 5.92
CA VAL A 50 -3.21 9.18 6.78
C VAL A 50 -2.11 8.20 7.23
N GLN A 51 -2.48 6.97 7.58
CA GLN A 51 -1.53 5.88 7.85
C GLN A 51 -0.67 5.54 6.63
N SER A 52 -1.25 5.55 5.43
CA SER A 52 -0.51 5.31 4.19
C SER A 52 0.52 6.42 3.94
N LEU A 53 0.18 7.69 4.17
CA LEU A 53 1.16 8.79 4.08
C LEU A 53 2.37 8.58 5.01
N LYS A 54 2.15 8.06 6.23
CA LYS A 54 3.22 7.73 7.17
C LYS A 54 4.09 6.55 6.68
N ASN A 55 3.51 5.63 5.90
CA ASN A 55 4.24 4.50 5.32
C ASN A 55 5.19 4.89 4.16
N LYS A 56 5.18 6.16 3.73
CA LYS A 56 6.18 6.67 2.80
C LYS A 56 7.60 6.41 3.33
N GLN A 57 8.52 6.05 2.44
CA GLN A 57 9.88 5.64 2.82
C GLN A 57 10.53 6.67 3.77
N GLY A 58 10.97 6.18 4.93
CA GLY A 58 11.61 6.98 5.98
C GLY A 58 10.65 7.71 6.94
N TYR A 59 9.37 7.89 6.59
CA TYR A 59 8.43 8.68 7.40
C TYR A 59 8.05 7.98 8.70
N SER A 60 8.10 6.65 8.76
CA SER A 60 7.83 5.88 9.99
C SER A 60 8.67 6.31 11.20
N ASN A 61 9.85 6.88 10.96
CA ASN A 61 10.76 7.34 12.01
C ASN A 61 10.57 8.82 12.37
N PHE A 62 9.84 9.58 11.54
CA PHE A 62 9.71 11.03 11.67
C PHE A 62 8.30 11.49 11.99
N ILE A 63 7.29 10.68 11.68
CA ILE A 63 5.88 10.98 11.91
C ILE A 63 5.39 10.14 13.09
N ALA A 64 4.65 10.78 14.00
CA ALA A 64 4.09 10.12 15.17
C ALA A 64 3.11 9.01 14.79
N ASP A 65 2.76 8.18 15.78
CA ASP A 65 1.73 7.16 15.58
C ASP A 65 0.40 7.80 15.18
N VAL A 66 -0.23 7.27 14.13
CA VAL A 66 -1.45 7.84 13.58
C VAL A 66 -2.54 7.79 14.62
N GLU A 67 -2.70 6.69 15.35
CA GLU A 67 -3.76 6.52 16.37
C GLU A 67 -3.81 7.66 17.41
N GLN A 68 -2.70 8.34 17.67
CA GLN A 68 -2.62 9.46 18.61
C GLN A 68 -3.13 10.81 18.03
N MET A 69 -3.44 10.86 16.74
CA MET A 69 -3.81 12.08 16.01
C MET A 69 -5.32 12.34 15.98
N SER A 70 -6.15 11.43 16.54
CA SER A 70 -7.62 11.49 16.47
C SER A 70 -8.18 12.86 16.88
N ASP A 71 -7.72 13.43 18.01
CA ASP A 71 -8.20 14.73 18.50
C ASP A 71 -7.92 15.87 17.51
N ILE A 72 -6.70 15.92 16.97
CA ILE A 72 -6.27 16.96 16.03
C ILE A 72 -7.09 16.82 14.74
N LEU A 73 -7.27 15.57 14.28
CA LEU A 73 -7.97 15.20 13.06
C LEU A 73 -9.46 14.96 13.24
N GLN A 74 -10.06 15.49 14.31
CA GLN A 74 -11.52 15.52 14.51
C GLN A 74 -12.18 14.13 14.46
N GLY A 75 -11.54 13.11 15.05
CA GLY A 75 -12.02 11.74 15.00
C GLY A 75 -11.89 11.10 13.61
N TYR A 76 -10.97 11.61 12.79
CA TYR A 76 -10.79 11.27 11.38
C TYR A 76 -12.01 11.58 10.51
N ASP A 77 -12.80 12.59 10.86
CA ASP A 77 -13.87 13.07 10.00
C ASP A 77 -13.30 14.05 8.97
N PRO A 78 -13.20 13.67 7.67
CA PRO A 78 -12.57 14.53 6.67
C PRO A 78 -13.32 15.84 6.46
N GLN A 79 -14.66 15.86 6.62
CA GLN A 79 -15.44 17.07 6.48
C GLN A 79 -15.15 18.04 7.64
N LYS A 80 -15.07 17.55 8.87
CA LYS A 80 -14.69 18.38 10.03
C LYS A 80 -13.26 18.90 9.93
N VAL A 81 -12.33 18.09 9.42
CA VAL A 81 -10.95 18.52 9.16
C VAL A 81 -10.92 19.66 8.15
N ILE A 82 -11.66 19.56 7.05
CA ILE A 82 -11.77 20.63 6.06
C ILE A 82 -12.48 21.88 6.62
N VAL A 83 -13.53 21.72 7.42
CA VAL A 83 -14.17 22.86 8.10
C VAL A 83 -13.19 23.59 9.03
N LYS A 84 -12.35 22.84 9.76
CA LYS A 84 -11.38 23.41 10.71
C LYS A 84 -10.19 24.07 10.02
N PHE A 85 -9.58 23.41 9.03
CA PHE A 85 -8.29 23.82 8.47
C PHE A 85 -8.38 24.32 7.01
N GLY A 86 -9.41 23.95 6.26
CA GLY A 86 -9.50 24.20 4.82
C GLY A 86 -8.25 23.70 4.10
N ASN A 87 -7.60 24.59 3.34
CA ASN A 87 -6.34 24.32 2.64
C ASN A 87 -5.08 24.81 3.41
N LYS A 88 -5.23 25.24 4.67
CA LYS A 88 -4.16 25.85 5.47
C LYS A 88 -3.33 24.77 6.17
N TRP A 89 -2.46 24.12 5.42
CA TRP A 89 -1.59 23.06 5.95
C TRP A 89 -0.65 23.56 7.05
N GLU A 90 -0.31 24.85 7.05
CA GLU A 90 0.49 25.50 8.08
C GLU A 90 -0.20 25.46 9.45
N ASP A 91 -1.53 25.61 9.48
CA ASP A 91 -2.30 25.58 10.73
C ASP A 91 -2.39 24.15 11.26
N LEU A 92 -2.62 23.16 10.40
CA LEU A 92 -2.54 21.75 10.78
C LEU A 92 -1.12 21.37 11.26
N PHE A 93 -0.08 21.86 10.58
CA PHE A 93 1.31 21.65 11.00
C PHE A 93 1.56 22.19 12.41
N LYS A 94 1.07 23.41 12.72
CA LYS A 94 1.24 24.02 14.05
C LYS A 94 0.56 23.19 15.15
N GLU A 95 -0.63 22.66 14.89
CA GLU A 95 -1.32 21.76 15.83
C GLU A 95 -0.50 20.49 16.10
N PHE A 96 0.05 19.88 15.04
CA PHE A 96 0.99 18.77 15.20
C PHE A 96 2.25 19.18 15.94
N GLN A 97 2.78 20.38 15.69
CA GLN A 97 3.99 20.87 16.33
C GLN A 97 3.80 21.10 17.83
N ILE A 98 2.65 21.63 18.24
CA ILE A 98 2.29 21.78 19.66
C ILE A 98 2.29 20.41 20.35
N ARG A 99 1.73 19.38 19.72
CA ARG A 99 1.62 18.04 20.31
C ARG A 99 2.92 17.23 20.25
N TYR A 100 3.64 17.30 19.13
CA TYR A 100 4.72 16.36 18.80
C TYR A 100 6.10 17.00 18.67
N GLY A 101 6.20 18.34 18.62
CA GLY A 101 7.45 19.06 18.34
C GLY A 101 8.57 18.85 19.36
N LYS A 102 8.27 18.34 20.57
CA LYS A 102 9.29 17.94 21.56
C LYS A 102 10.01 16.64 21.18
N ASN A 103 9.31 15.74 20.48
CA ASN A 103 9.80 14.38 20.18
C ASN A 103 10.30 14.25 18.74
N TYR A 104 9.91 15.18 17.87
CA TYR A 104 10.21 15.11 16.43
C TYR A 104 10.82 16.41 15.92
N LYS A 105 11.74 16.28 14.96
CA LYS A 105 12.33 17.44 14.28
C LYS A 105 11.32 18.06 13.31
N MET A 106 10.65 19.11 13.76
CA MET A 106 9.63 19.83 13.01
C MET A 106 10.14 21.22 12.64
N ASP A 107 10.18 21.50 11.34
CA ASP A 107 10.64 22.77 10.76
C ASP A 107 9.67 23.16 9.63
N ILE A 108 8.91 24.23 9.87
CA ILE A 108 7.84 24.69 8.97
C ILE A 108 8.40 25.37 7.72
N ASP A 109 9.57 26.01 7.84
CA ASP A 109 10.21 26.77 6.76
C ASP A 109 10.91 25.84 5.77
N ASN A 110 11.35 24.67 6.25
CA ASN A 110 11.83 23.61 5.39
C ASN A 110 10.68 22.87 4.69
N LYS A 111 10.40 23.27 3.45
CA LYS A 111 9.36 22.65 2.59
C LYS A 111 9.53 21.14 2.35
N ARG A 112 10.71 20.57 2.61
CA ARG A 112 11.00 19.12 2.49
C ARG A 112 10.90 18.38 3.83
N ASN A 113 10.64 19.07 4.93
CA ASN A 113 10.43 18.44 6.23
C ASN A 113 9.25 17.44 6.14
N ALA A 114 9.43 16.27 6.76
CA ALA A 114 8.44 15.19 6.71
C ALA A 114 7.06 15.65 7.21
N TRP A 115 7.00 16.43 8.29
CA TRP A 115 5.75 16.96 8.84
C TRP A 115 5.10 18.01 7.94
N VAL A 116 5.88 18.86 7.25
CA VAL A 116 5.34 19.80 6.26
C VAL A 116 4.65 19.04 5.12
N MET A 117 5.34 18.05 4.58
CA MET A 117 4.81 17.22 3.49
C MET A 117 3.61 16.38 3.96
N TYR A 118 3.68 15.86 5.19
CA TYR A 118 2.61 15.07 5.78
C TYR A 118 1.36 15.92 6.03
N SER A 119 1.47 17.10 6.63
CA SER A 119 0.33 18.02 6.83
C SER A 119 -0.36 18.38 5.52
N LYS A 120 0.41 18.65 4.45
CA LYS A 120 -0.16 18.87 3.11
C LYS A 120 -0.91 17.66 2.59
N GLY A 121 -0.32 16.47 2.74
CA GLY A 121 -0.95 15.22 2.33
C GLY A 121 -2.24 14.95 3.10
N VAL A 122 -2.25 15.13 4.42
CA VAL A 122 -3.42 14.93 5.26
C VAL A 122 -4.60 15.80 4.81
N LEU A 123 -4.36 17.10 4.55
CA LEU A 123 -5.43 17.97 4.04
C LEU A 123 -5.85 17.61 2.61
N SER A 124 -4.92 17.17 1.76
CA SER A 124 -5.25 16.68 0.42
C SER A 124 -6.15 15.43 0.49
N CYS A 125 -5.84 14.48 1.38
CA CYS A 125 -6.69 13.30 1.63
C CYS A 125 -8.07 13.70 2.15
N ALA A 126 -8.14 14.63 3.11
CA ALA A 126 -9.40 15.13 3.65
C ALA A 126 -10.25 15.81 2.56
N SER A 127 -9.62 16.62 1.72
CA SER A 127 -10.27 17.31 0.59
C SER A 127 -10.82 16.30 -0.41
N PHE A 128 -10.03 15.29 -0.79
CA PHE A 128 -10.48 14.23 -1.68
C PHE A 128 -11.68 13.47 -1.09
N LEU A 129 -11.57 13.02 0.16
CA LEU A 129 -12.64 12.25 0.81
C LEU A 129 -13.89 13.06 1.15
N SER A 130 -13.80 14.38 1.22
CA SER A 130 -14.96 15.26 1.45
C SER A 130 -16.04 15.13 0.37
N ASN A 131 -15.68 14.59 -0.80
CA ASN A 131 -16.62 14.29 -1.89
C ASN A 131 -17.54 13.09 -1.61
N PHE A 132 -17.22 12.27 -0.59
CA PHE A 132 -18.00 11.09 -0.22
C PHE A 132 -18.69 11.31 1.13
N LYS A 133 -20.00 11.07 1.18
CA LYS A 133 -20.80 11.17 2.41
C LYS A 133 -20.80 9.88 3.20
N THR A 134 -20.70 8.74 2.52
CA THR A 134 -20.79 7.41 3.14
C THR A 134 -19.75 6.47 2.54
N ILE A 135 -19.45 5.38 3.27
CA ILE A 135 -18.50 4.37 2.81
C ILE A 135 -18.98 3.68 1.54
N GLU A 136 -20.30 3.50 1.39
CA GLU A 136 -20.89 2.85 0.21
C GLU A 136 -20.64 3.65 -1.08
N GLN A 137 -20.65 4.99 -0.99
CA GLN A 137 -20.30 5.87 -2.13
C GLN A 137 -18.84 5.73 -2.51
N PHE A 138 -17.95 5.63 -1.52
CA PHE A 138 -16.53 5.40 -1.76
C PHE A 138 -16.30 4.01 -2.37
N ASP A 139 -16.98 2.98 -1.86
CA ASP A 139 -16.90 1.63 -2.42
C ASP A 139 -17.42 1.56 -3.86
N GLU A 140 -18.52 2.26 -4.17
CA GLU A 140 -19.04 2.35 -5.54
C GLU A 140 -18.03 3.02 -6.47
N PHE A 141 -17.41 4.11 -6.01
CA PHE A 141 -16.33 4.75 -6.73
C PHE A 141 -15.17 3.79 -6.99
N VAL A 142 -14.68 3.05 -5.99
CA VAL A 142 -13.58 2.08 -6.16
C VAL A 142 -13.98 0.95 -7.12
N ARG A 143 -15.20 0.40 -6.99
CA ARG A 143 -15.72 -0.67 -7.86
C ARG A 143 -15.79 -0.26 -9.33
N SER A 144 -16.05 1.02 -9.62
CA SER A 144 -16.15 1.51 -11.00
C SER A 144 -14.85 1.34 -11.82
N PHE A 145 -13.70 1.19 -11.16
CA PHE A 145 -12.40 1.01 -11.82
C PHE A 145 -12.03 -0.46 -12.05
N PHE A 146 -12.66 -1.41 -11.36
CA PHE A 146 -12.32 -2.84 -11.41
C PHE A 146 -13.16 -3.62 -12.43
N LEU A 147 -13.62 -2.99 -13.51
CA LEU A 147 -14.44 -3.66 -14.52
C LEU A 147 -13.65 -4.66 -15.37
N ASN A 148 -12.35 -4.40 -15.59
CA ASN A 148 -11.45 -5.31 -16.29
C ASN A 148 -9.98 -4.99 -15.98
N GLU A 149 -9.08 -5.81 -16.50
CA GLU A 149 -7.63 -5.68 -16.28
C GLU A 149 -7.04 -4.37 -16.83
N PHE A 150 -7.67 -3.72 -17.82
CA PHE A 150 -7.15 -2.50 -18.44
C PHE A 150 -7.48 -1.25 -17.61
N THR A 151 -8.63 -1.25 -16.92
CA THR A 151 -9.09 -0.08 -16.15
C THR A 151 -8.58 -0.05 -14.72
N ILE A 152 -8.21 -1.20 -14.15
CA ILE A 152 -7.87 -1.31 -12.73
C ILE A 152 -6.67 -0.42 -12.33
N ALA A 153 -5.71 -0.18 -13.23
CA ALA A 153 -4.57 0.70 -12.95
C ALA A 153 -4.95 2.19 -12.87
N ALA A 154 -6.10 2.58 -13.41
CA ALA A 154 -6.50 3.99 -13.46
C ALA A 154 -6.81 4.57 -12.08
N LEU A 155 -7.30 3.76 -11.12
CA LEU A 155 -7.57 4.27 -9.77
C LEU A 155 -6.27 4.65 -9.03
N PRO A 156 -5.24 3.80 -8.92
CA PRO A 156 -3.96 4.21 -8.35
C PRO A 156 -3.35 5.44 -9.04
N MET A 157 -3.46 5.54 -10.38
CA MET A 157 -2.99 6.72 -11.13
C MET A 157 -3.77 7.98 -10.77
N LEU A 158 -5.10 7.87 -10.66
CA LEU A 158 -5.96 8.99 -10.27
C LEU A 158 -5.59 9.47 -8.86
N LEU A 159 -5.47 8.55 -7.90
CA LEU A 159 -5.11 8.89 -6.52
C LEU A 159 -3.73 9.56 -6.44
N GLU A 160 -2.75 9.11 -7.22
CA GLU A 160 -1.43 9.76 -7.32
C GLU A 160 -1.52 11.21 -7.84
N LYS A 161 -2.47 11.51 -8.73
CA LYS A 161 -2.66 12.87 -9.26
C LYS A 161 -3.45 13.77 -8.35
N GLU A 162 -4.47 13.23 -7.68
CA GLU A 162 -5.42 13.99 -6.87
C GLU A 162 -4.93 14.20 -5.42
N ILE A 163 -4.06 13.31 -4.91
CA ILE A 163 -3.67 13.32 -3.50
C ILE A 163 -2.18 13.64 -3.35
N PHE A 164 -1.90 14.80 -2.76
CA PHE A 164 -0.53 15.19 -2.48
C PHE A 164 0.19 14.16 -1.60
N GLY A 165 1.34 13.68 -2.08
CA GLY A 165 2.18 12.73 -1.34
C GLY A 165 1.87 11.27 -1.62
N PHE A 166 0.79 10.95 -2.33
CA PHE A 166 0.56 9.61 -2.86
C PHE A 166 1.37 9.43 -4.15
N GLY A 167 2.20 8.38 -4.16
CA GLY A 167 2.69 7.80 -5.40
C GLY A 167 1.90 6.55 -5.73
N PHE A 168 1.98 6.07 -6.97
CA PHE A 168 1.26 4.86 -7.42
C PHE A 168 1.38 3.67 -6.43
N PRO A 169 2.57 3.28 -5.93
CA PRO A 169 2.68 2.14 -4.99
C PRO A 169 1.98 2.40 -3.67
N LEU A 170 1.95 3.66 -3.22
CA LEU A 170 1.29 4.03 -1.96
C LEU A 170 -0.23 4.02 -2.12
N ALA A 171 -0.73 4.40 -3.28
CA ALA A 171 -2.15 4.28 -3.62
C ALA A 171 -2.59 2.81 -3.63
N CYS A 172 -1.79 1.90 -4.20
CA CYS A 172 -2.05 0.46 -4.13
C CYS A 172 -2.01 -0.07 -2.69
N ASP A 173 -1.03 0.37 -1.89
CA ASP A 173 -0.91 0.01 -0.46
C ASP A 173 -2.15 0.46 0.32
N PHE A 174 -2.60 1.69 0.11
CA PHE A 174 -3.82 2.21 0.70
C PHE A 174 -5.05 1.34 0.36
N LEU A 175 -5.26 1.03 -0.93
CA LEU A 175 -6.42 0.26 -1.37
C LEU A 175 -6.43 -1.16 -0.81
N LYS A 176 -5.27 -1.83 -0.79
CA LYS A 176 -5.19 -3.20 -0.28
C LYS A 176 -5.38 -3.27 1.24
N GLU A 177 -4.87 -2.30 2.00
CA GLU A 177 -5.05 -2.25 3.46
C GLU A 177 -6.50 -1.92 3.86
N LEU A 178 -7.31 -1.39 2.93
CA LEU A 178 -8.76 -1.29 3.08
C LEU A 178 -9.52 -2.57 2.72
N GLY A 179 -8.84 -3.61 2.22
CA GLY A 179 -9.47 -4.87 1.81
C GLY A 179 -9.91 -4.93 0.34
N TYR A 180 -9.51 -3.96 -0.50
CA TYR A 180 -9.72 -4.08 -1.96
C TYR A 180 -8.67 -5.02 -2.57
N ARG A 181 -8.97 -6.32 -2.51
CA ARG A 181 -8.07 -7.44 -2.84
C ARG A 181 -7.54 -7.46 -4.28
N GLN A 182 -8.18 -6.69 -5.16
CA GLN A 182 -7.80 -6.54 -6.56
C GLN A 182 -6.53 -5.69 -6.75
N TYR A 183 -6.10 -4.97 -5.73
CA TYR A 183 -4.92 -4.11 -5.78
C TYR A 183 -3.74 -4.77 -5.08
N GLY A 184 -2.78 -5.27 -5.87
CA GLY A 184 -1.44 -5.63 -5.37
C GLY A 184 -0.49 -4.42 -5.44
N LYS A 185 0.51 -4.36 -4.56
CA LYS A 185 1.47 -3.24 -4.55
C LYS A 185 2.69 -3.55 -5.42
N PRO A 186 3.08 -2.66 -6.35
CA PRO A 186 4.36 -2.79 -7.07
C PRO A 186 5.54 -2.36 -6.19
N ASP A 187 5.85 -3.15 -5.16
CA ASP A 187 6.92 -2.87 -4.21
C ASP A 187 8.33 -3.12 -4.79
N VAL A 188 9.38 -2.57 -4.16
CA VAL A 188 10.78 -2.77 -4.56
C VAL A 188 11.17 -4.24 -4.64
N HIS A 189 10.66 -5.08 -3.74
CA HIS A 189 10.92 -6.51 -3.77
C HIS A 189 10.37 -7.18 -5.03
N LEU A 190 9.16 -6.81 -5.44
CA LEU A 190 8.52 -7.34 -6.65
C LEU A 190 9.22 -6.86 -7.91
N LYS A 191 9.60 -5.58 -7.95
CA LYS A 191 10.40 -5.00 -9.05
C LYS A 191 11.67 -5.81 -9.30
N ASP A 192 12.43 -6.05 -8.24
CA ASP A 192 13.69 -6.77 -8.31
C ASP A 192 13.50 -8.22 -8.80
N ILE A 193 12.51 -8.94 -8.24
CA ILE A 193 12.23 -10.33 -8.63
C ILE A 193 11.74 -10.40 -10.07
N PHE A 194 10.76 -9.56 -10.45
CA PHE A 194 10.12 -9.65 -11.77
C PHE A 194 11.09 -9.24 -12.88
N ILE A 195 11.95 -8.26 -12.65
CA ILE A 195 13.01 -7.89 -13.59
C ILE A 195 14.05 -9.02 -13.70
N ALA A 196 14.54 -9.55 -12.57
CA ALA A 196 15.56 -10.59 -12.58
C ALA A 196 15.10 -11.89 -13.28
N LEU A 197 13.79 -12.18 -13.24
CA LEU A 197 13.19 -13.35 -13.89
C LEU A 197 12.67 -13.06 -15.31
N ASN A 198 12.92 -11.86 -15.85
CA ASN A 198 12.44 -11.40 -17.16
C ASN A 198 10.93 -11.60 -17.31
N LEU A 199 10.15 -11.12 -16.32
CA LEU A 199 8.68 -11.13 -16.35
C LEU A 199 8.10 -9.80 -16.84
N VAL A 200 8.90 -8.74 -16.74
CA VAL A 200 8.61 -7.38 -17.20
C VAL A 200 9.85 -6.83 -17.91
N GLU A 201 9.65 -5.85 -18.79
CA GLU A 201 10.71 -5.14 -19.50
C GLU A 201 11.27 -3.98 -18.67
N SER A 202 10.42 -3.34 -17.85
CA SER A 202 10.81 -2.21 -17.01
C SER A 202 10.35 -2.37 -15.56
N ALA A 203 11.10 -1.76 -14.63
CA ALA A 203 10.75 -1.75 -13.20
C ALA A 203 9.70 -0.66 -12.87
N SER A 204 8.91 -0.23 -13.85
CA SER A 204 7.88 0.80 -13.68
C SER A 204 6.73 0.29 -12.82
N ASP A 205 6.15 1.16 -11.99
CA ASP A 205 5.06 0.79 -11.07
C ASP A 205 3.85 0.22 -11.82
N TYR A 206 3.52 0.83 -12.96
CA TYR A 206 2.42 0.42 -13.82
C TYR A 206 2.61 -1.00 -14.38
N GLU A 207 3.79 -1.30 -14.92
CA GLU A 207 4.05 -2.59 -15.55
C GLU A 207 4.09 -3.73 -14.52
N ILE A 208 4.74 -3.49 -13.38
CA ILE A 208 4.78 -4.45 -12.27
C ILE A 208 3.36 -4.70 -11.76
N PHE A 209 2.58 -3.65 -11.53
CA PHE A 209 1.18 -3.78 -11.10
C PHE A 209 0.35 -4.61 -12.08
N LYS A 210 0.45 -4.30 -13.38
CA LYS A 210 -0.24 -5.08 -14.42
C LYS A 210 0.19 -6.54 -14.45
N LYS A 211 1.48 -6.82 -14.21
CA LYS A 211 1.99 -8.20 -14.12
C LYS A 211 1.44 -8.92 -12.89
N ILE A 212 1.35 -8.27 -11.72
CA ILE A 212 0.72 -8.83 -10.52
C ILE A 212 -0.74 -9.21 -10.81
N VAL A 213 -1.51 -8.29 -11.41
CA VAL A 213 -2.91 -8.54 -11.78
C VAL A 213 -3.03 -9.71 -12.76
N LYS A 214 -2.18 -9.75 -13.81
CA LYS A 214 -2.17 -10.82 -14.80
C LYS A 214 -1.86 -12.18 -14.17
N ILE A 215 -0.87 -12.26 -13.27
CA ILE A 215 -0.55 -13.48 -12.52
C ILE A 215 -1.78 -13.93 -11.72
N GLY A 216 -2.40 -13.01 -10.96
CA GLY A 216 -3.60 -13.31 -10.17
C GLY A 216 -4.74 -13.91 -11.01
N LEU A 217 -5.00 -13.33 -12.18
CA LEU A 217 -6.01 -13.87 -13.13
C LEU A 217 -5.65 -15.27 -13.62
N ILE A 218 -4.39 -15.53 -13.98
CA ILE A 218 -3.91 -16.83 -14.46
C ILE A 218 -4.06 -17.91 -13.39
N VAL A 219 -3.66 -17.60 -12.15
CA VAL A 219 -3.65 -18.57 -11.04
C VAL A 219 -4.96 -18.59 -10.24
N LYS A 220 -5.95 -17.78 -10.65
CA LYS A 220 -7.25 -17.59 -9.96
C LYS A 220 -7.08 -17.19 -8.49
N GLN A 221 -6.18 -16.23 -8.25
CA GLN A 221 -5.91 -15.66 -6.94
C GLN A 221 -6.09 -14.14 -6.96
N ASP A 222 -6.40 -13.58 -5.79
CA ASP A 222 -6.48 -12.13 -5.65
C ASP A 222 -5.09 -11.50 -5.84
N PRO A 223 -4.95 -10.41 -6.62
CA PRO A 223 -3.68 -9.71 -6.83
C PRO A 223 -2.92 -9.34 -5.55
N VAL A 224 -3.63 -9.05 -4.46
CA VAL A 224 -3.02 -8.78 -3.15
C VAL A 224 -2.26 -9.99 -2.59
N ILE A 225 -2.69 -11.21 -2.89
CA ILE A 225 -2.04 -12.46 -2.47
C ILE A 225 -0.75 -12.68 -3.27
N VAL A 226 -0.81 -12.42 -4.57
CA VAL A 226 0.38 -12.43 -5.45
C VAL A 226 1.43 -11.46 -4.93
N ASP A 227 1.05 -10.20 -4.67
CA ASP A 227 1.91 -9.21 -4.01
C ASP A 227 2.50 -9.74 -2.71
N LYS A 228 1.65 -10.25 -1.81
CA LYS A 228 2.08 -10.72 -0.49
C LYS A 228 3.11 -11.84 -0.56
N ILE A 229 2.94 -12.82 -1.43
CA ILE A 229 3.89 -13.95 -1.57
C ILE A 229 5.27 -13.44 -1.97
N PHE A 230 5.38 -12.68 -3.06
CA PHE A 230 6.67 -12.16 -3.49
C PHE A 230 7.28 -11.17 -2.49
N TRP A 231 6.44 -10.37 -1.82
CA TRP A 231 6.89 -9.49 -0.75
C TRP A 231 7.43 -10.25 0.47
N LEU A 232 6.81 -11.38 0.85
CA LEU A 232 7.30 -12.24 1.94
C LEU A 232 8.65 -12.88 1.60
N ILE A 233 8.83 -13.35 0.37
CA ILE A 233 10.15 -13.84 -0.12
C ILE A 233 11.19 -12.73 -0.05
N GLY A 234 10.83 -11.55 -0.57
CA GLY A 234 11.74 -10.42 -0.69
C GLY A 234 12.13 -9.80 0.64
N SER A 235 11.19 -9.68 1.57
CA SER A 235 11.40 -9.01 2.86
C SER A 235 11.81 -9.97 3.97
N GLY A 236 11.33 -11.22 3.92
CA GLY A 236 11.44 -12.18 5.02
C GLY A 236 10.70 -11.78 6.28
N LYS A 237 9.72 -10.88 6.21
CA LYS A 237 9.05 -10.29 7.39
C LYS A 237 7.63 -10.79 7.56
N PHE A 238 7.42 -11.63 8.56
CA PHE A 238 6.13 -12.18 8.96
C PHE A 238 5.57 -11.39 10.16
N HIS A 239 5.22 -10.12 9.91
CA HIS A 239 4.81 -9.15 10.93
C HIS A 239 3.55 -9.54 11.71
N MET A 240 2.62 -10.30 11.13
CA MET A 240 1.45 -10.80 11.86
C MET A 240 1.81 -11.84 12.93
N SER A 241 3.01 -12.43 12.83
CA SER A 241 3.51 -13.44 13.76
C SER A 241 4.78 -13.01 14.49
N ASN A 242 5.22 -11.75 14.32
CA ASN A 242 6.48 -11.22 14.88
C ASN A 242 7.71 -12.09 14.56
N ILE A 243 7.76 -12.68 13.36
CA ILE A 243 8.84 -13.56 12.90
C ILE A 243 9.57 -12.89 11.73
N SER A 244 10.88 -13.11 11.63
CA SER A 244 11.64 -12.79 10.43
C SER A 244 12.65 -13.89 10.10
N ILE A 245 12.70 -14.26 8.83
CA ILE A 245 13.63 -15.28 8.28
C ILE A 245 14.77 -14.64 7.46
N GLY A 246 14.78 -13.31 7.34
CA GLY A 246 15.69 -12.60 6.44
C GLY A 246 15.23 -12.64 4.98
N SER A 247 15.81 -11.78 4.15
CA SER A 247 15.46 -11.73 2.72
C SER A 247 15.96 -12.98 2.00
N HIS A 248 15.07 -13.69 1.31
CA HIS A 248 15.39 -14.83 0.45
C HIS A 248 15.29 -14.50 -1.04
N LYS A 249 15.31 -13.20 -1.37
CA LYS A 249 15.11 -12.71 -2.74
C LYS A 249 16.10 -13.32 -3.74
N SER A 250 17.40 -13.28 -3.45
CA SER A 250 18.42 -13.80 -4.35
C SER A 250 18.36 -15.33 -4.45
N GLU A 251 18.18 -16.02 -3.32
CA GLU A 251 18.02 -17.48 -3.28
C GLU A 251 16.84 -17.93 -4.15
N PHE A 252 15.70 -17.26 -4.06
CA PHE A 252 14.54 -17.57 -4.89
C PHE A 252 14.79 -17.31 -6.39
N ILE A 253 15.44 -16.19 -6.74
CA ILE A 253 15.78 -15.88 -8.14
C ILE A 253 16.68 -16.97 -8.74
N ASP A 254 17.71 -17.41 -8.00
CA ASP A 254 18.65 -18.44 -8.44
C ASP A 254 17.97 -19.82 -8.52
N PHE A 255 17.07 -20.12 -7.59
CA PHE A 255 16.24 -21.34 -7.60
C PHE A 255 15.40 -21.43 -8.88
N ILE A 256 14.67 -20.37 -9.24
CA ILE A 256 13.85 -20.36 -10.47
C ILE A 256 14.73 -20.51 -11.71
N ARG A 257 15.85 -19.78 -11.79
CA ARG A 257 16.78 -19.84 -12.94
C ARG A 257 17.42 -21.20 -13.12
N SER A 258 17.55 -22.00 -12.05
CA SER A 258 18.10 -23.36 -12.13
C SER A 258 17.06 -24.39 -12.57
N ASN A 259 15.76 -24.05 -12.45
CA ASN A 259 14.62 -24.92 -12.77
C ASN A 259 13.89 -24.52 -14.07
N THR A 260 14.42 -23.54 -14.82
CA THR A 260 13.89 -23.06 -16.11
C THR A 260 14.91 -23.14 -17.23
#